data_AF-A0A519CEU2-F1
#
_entry.id   AF-A0A519CEU2-F1
#
_cell.length_a   1.000
_cell.length_b   1.000
_cell.length_c   1.000
_cell.angle_alpha   90.00
_cell.angle_beta   90.00
_cell.angle_gamma   90.00
#
_symmetry.space_group_name_H-M   'P 1'
#
loop_
_entity.id
_entity.type
_entity.pdbx_description
1 polymer ?
#
loop_
_entity_poly.entity_id
_entity_poly.type
_entity_poly.pdbx_seq_one_letter_code
_entity_poly.pdbx_strand_id
1 'polypeptide(L)' 'MLSEKCAYCGDLTDMPFHCSYCKDPFCAEHRLPEEHRCVKLRQIRSEKFGERKVIRDGGKKSIFKR' A
#
# COMPACT_ATOMS: atom_id res chain seq x y z
N MET A 1 12.94 28.43 -11.96
CA MET A 1 13.06 26.97 -12.22
C MET A 1 12.99 26.28 -10.87
N LEU A 2 11.80 25.84 -10.46
CA LEU A 2 11.62 25.16 -9.17
C LEU A 2 11.55 23.66 -9.45
N SER A 3 12.71 23.06 -9.70
CA SER A 3 12.82 21.62 -9.82
C SER A 3 12.87 21.01 -8.43
N GLU A 4 11.92 20.16 -8.12
CA GLU A 4 11.83 19.49 -6.82
C GLU A 4 12.42 18.09 -6.90
N LYS A 5 12.99 17.61 -5.80
CA LYS A 5 13.61 16.29 -5.72
C LYS A 5 12.60 15.26 -5.28
N CYS A 6 12.48 14.18 -6.07
CA CYS A 6 11.74 12.98 -5.72
C CYS A 6 12.26 12.38 -4.41
N ALA A 7 11.41 12.25 -3.39
CA ALA A 7 11.81 11.69 -2.10
C ALA A 7 12.19 10.20 -2.14
N TYR A 8 11.78 9.47 -3.20
CA TYR A 8 12.09 8.05 -3.37
C TYR A 8 13.35 7.79 -4.20
N CYS A 9 13.50 8.53 -5.29
CA CYS A 9 14.48 8.29 -6.33
C CYS A 9 15.59 9.35 -6.38
N GLY A 10 15.35 10.53 -5.81
CA GLY A 10 16.27 11.67 -5.85
C GLY A 10 16.25 12.45 -7.16
N ASP A 11 15.47 12.01 -8.15
CA ASP A 11 15.36 12.68 -9.45
C ASP A 11 14.75 14.08 -9.32
N LEU A 12 15.30 15.02 -10.09
CA LEU A 12 14.80 16.38 -10.21
C LEU A 12 13.66 16.43 -11.23
N THR A 13 12.52 16.95 -10.81
CA THR A 13 11.30 17.00 -11.60
C THR A 13 10.85 18.45 -11.72
N ASP A 14 10.48 18.87 -12.91
CA ASP A 14 9.90 20.21 -13.13
C ASP A 14 8.45 20.29 -12.60
N MET A 15 7.81 19.12 -12.42
CA MET A 15 6.45 19.01 -11.92
C MET A 15 6.38 17.97 -10.79
N PRO A 16 6.41 18.42 -9.51
CA PRO A 16 6.29 17.52 -8.36
C PRO A 16 4.85 17.03 -8.20
N PHE A 17 4.69 15.73 -7.95
CA PHE A 17 3.41 15.12 -7.57
C PHE A 17 3.40 14.84 -6.07
N HIS A 18 2.43 15.39 -5.36
CA HIS A 18 2.27 15.15 -3.92
C HIS A 18 1.36 13.94 -3.69
N CYS A 19 1.84 12.94 -2.97
CA CYS A 19 1.00 11.79 -2.63
C CYS A 19 -0.03 12.16 -1.54
N SER A 20 -1.32 11.83 -1.72
CA SER A 20 -2.36 12.12 -0.72
C SER A 20 -2.17 11.40 0.63
N TYR A 21 -1.35 10.34 0.64
CA TYR A 21 -1.08 9.55 1.85
C TYR A 21 0.11 10.11 2.62
N CYS A 22 1.32 10.10 2.04
CA CYS A 22 2.55 10.57 2.71
C CYS A 22 2.80 12.07 2.59
N LYS A 23 2.17 12.78 1.64
CA LYS A 23 2.34 14.21 1.33
C LYS A 23 3.73 14.62 0.82
N ASP A 24 4.60 13.66 0.55
CA ASP A 24 5.91 13.89 -0.04
C ASP A 24 5.84 14.16 -1.56
N PRO A 25 6.81 14.92 -2.12
CA PRO A 25 6.93 15.17 -3.55
C PRO A 25 7.62 14.01 -4.29
N PHE A 26 7.03 13.60 -5.41
CA PHE A 26 7.52 12.52 -6.27
C PHE A 26 7.56 12.94 -7.75
N CYS A 27 8.33 12.20 -8.55
CA CYS A 27 8.36 12.37 -10.01
C CYS A 27 7.18 11.68 -10.70
N ALA A 28 7.00 11.92 -12.00
CA ALA A 28 5.91 11.36 -12.80
C ALA A 28 5.86 9.82 -12.75
N GLU A 29 7.02 9.18 -12.63
CA GLU A 29 7.18 7.73 -12.49
C GLU A 29 6.75 7.27 -11.08
N HIS A 30 7.17 7.98 -10.03
CA HIS A 30 6.93 7.60 -8.63
C HIS A 30 5.65 8.19 -8.01
N ARG A 31 4.77 8.82 -8.82
CA ARG A 31 3.51 9.42 -8.33
C ARG A 31 2.53 8.38 -7.78
N LEU A 32 2.61 7.13 -8.26
CA LEU A 32 1.74 6.05 -7.79
C LEU A 32 2.24 5.51 -6.44
N PRO A 33 1.33 5.14 -5.53
CA PRO A 33 1.73 4.63 -4.22
C PRO A 33 2.47 3.29 -4.22
N GLU A 34 2.31 2.49 -5.28
CA GLU A 34 3.02 1.22 -5.46
C GLU A 34 4.50 1.44 -5.78
N GLU A 35 4.80 2.47 -6.57
CA GLU A 35 6.14 2.79 -7.06
C GLU A 35 7.04 3.36 -5.97
N HIS A 36 6.51 4.27 -5.12
CA HIS A 36 7.29 4.84 -4.01
C HIS A 36 7.14 4.08 -2.67
N ARG A 37 6.53 2.88 -2.68
CA ARG A 37 6.27 2.04 -1.50
C ARG A 37 5.68 2.84 -0.32
N CYS A 38 4.56 3.51 -0.55
CA CYS A 38 3.95 4.40 0.45
C CYS A 38 3.76 3.71 1.81
N VAL A 39 4.42 4.24 2.85
CA VAL A 39 4.46 3.63 4.20
C VAL A 39 3.05 3.50 4.81
N LYS A 40 2.19 4.49 4.58
CA LYS A 40 0.81 4.50 5.13
C LYS A 40 -0.11 3.47 4.48
N LEU A 41 0.08 3.13 3.20
CA LEU A 41 -0.66 2.04 2.57
C LEU A 41 -0.29 0.68 3.14
N ARG A 42 1.00 0.49 3.50
CA ARG A 42 1.45 -0.73 4.19
C ARG A 42 0.80 -0.88 5.56
N GLN A 43 0.61 0.20 6.31
CA GLN A 43 -0.11 0.18 7.59
C GLN A 43 -1.58 -0.22 7.40
N ILE A 44 -2.32 0.46 6.52
CA ILE A 44 -3.75 0.17 6.28
C ILE A 44 -3.96 -1.29 5.84
N ARG A 45 -3.07 -1.83 5.00
CA ARG A 45 -3.17 -3.23 4.54
C ARG A 45 -2.85 -4.24 5.65
N SER A 46 -1.97 -3.90 6.58
CA SER A 46 -1.58 -4.77 7.70
C SER A 46 -2.64 -4.79 8.81
N GLU A 47 -3.32 -3.67 9.05
CA GLU A 47 -4.38 -3.57 10.07
C GLU A 47 -5.61 -4.40 9.69
N LYS A 48 -5.97 -4.46 8.39
CA LYS A 48 -7.12 -5.26 7.92
C LYS A 48 -6.89 -6.78 7.88
N PHE A 49 -5.70 -7.25 8.24
CA PHE A 49 -5.43 -8.69 8.43
C PHE A 49 -5.62 -9.16 9.87
N GLY A 50 -5.64 -8.24 10.85
CA GLY A 50 -5.89 -8.57 12.26
C GLY A 50 -7.38 -8.71 12.62
N GLU A 51 -8.27 -8.05 11.87
CA GLU A 51 -9.68 -7.93 12.27
C GLU A 51 -10.67 -8.73 11.42
N ARG A 52 -10.23 -9.32 10.31
CA ARG A 52 -11.04 -10.36 9.67
C ARG A 52 -10.78 -11.67 10.41
N LYS A 53 -11.64 -11.98 11.39
CA LYS A 53 -11.87 -13.35 11.86
C LYS A 53 -11.96 -14.26 10.63
N VAL A 54 -10.87 -14.95 10.30
CA VAL A 54 -10.90 -16.07 9.37
C VAL A 54 -11.60 -17.17 10.15
N ILE A 55 -12.93 -17.15 10.16
CA ILE A 55 -13.72 -18.29 10.61
C ILE A 55 -13.43 -19.37 9.56
N ARG A 56 -12.45 -20.23 9.84
CA ARG A 56 -12.31 -21.49 9.12
C ARG A 56 -13.48 -22.34 9.57
N ASP A 57 -14.60 -22.22 8.89
CA ASP A 57 -15.70 -23.18 8.99
C ASP A 57 -15.17 -24.54 8.55
N GLY A 58 -14.59 -25.26 9.51
CA GLY A 58 -14.28 -26.68 9.42
C GLY A 58 -15.59 -27.42 9.25
N GLY A 59 -15.98 -27.62 7.99
CA GLY A 59 -17.17 -28.36 7.59
C GLY A 59 -17.14 -29.76 8.20
N LYS A 60 -17.94 -29.96 9.25
CA LYS A 60 -18.30 -31.26 9.79
C LYS A 60 -19.21 -31.98 8.80
N LYS A 61 -18.71 -32.94 8.02
CA LYS A 61 -19.48 -34.03 7.36
C LYS A 61 -18.51 -35.18 7.10
N SER A 62 -18.73 -36.45 7.45
CA SER A 62 -19.92 -37.13 7.92
C SER A 62 -19.52 -38.36 8.72
N ILE A 63 -20.35 -38.66 9.72
CA ILE A 63 -20.61 -39.99 10.26
C ILE A 63 -20.89 -40.96 9.09
N PHE A 64 -19.88 -41.71 8.68
CA PHE A 64 -20.08 -42.96 7.94
C PHE A 64 -20.39 -44.03 8.98
N LYS A 65 -21.67 -44.15 9.33
CA LYS A 65 -22.16 -45.26 10.13
C LYS A 65 -22.11 -46.53 9.25
N ARG A 66 -21.55 -47.58 9.83
CA ARG A 66 -21.37 -48.94 9.30
C ARG A 66 -22.64 -49.54 8.73
#